data_AF-A0A9P1EFJ6-F1
#
_entry.id   AF-A0A9P1EFJ6-F1
#
_cell.length_a   1.000
_cell.length_b   1.000
_cell.length_c   1.000
_cell.angle_alpha   90.00
_cell.angle_beta   90.00
_cell.angle_gamma   90.00
#
_symmetry.space_group_name_H-M   'P 1'
#
loop_
_entity.id
_entity.type
_entity.pdbx_description
1 polymer ?
#
loop_
_entity_poly.entity_id
_entity_poly.type
_entity_poly.pdbx_seq_one_letter_code
_entity_poly.pdbx_strand_id
1 'polypeptide(L)'
;MSSSVKGLEPAFQGAGQKVGTEIWRIENFQPVPLPKCDYGKFYSGDSYIVLQTTAGKGGAYSYAIHFWLGKDTSQDEAGTAAIKTVELDATIGGKAVQHREIQGHESDKFLSYFKPCIMPLEGGVATGFKKPEEEEFETRLYVCKGKRVVRLKQVPFSRSSLNHDDVFILDTKDKIYQFNGANSNIQERAKALEVVQFLKDKYHEGTCNVAIVDDGNLQTESDSGEFWVLFGGFAPISKKVATEDDVIPEKTPPKLFSIVAGQVNPVDGELSKSILENNRCYLLDCGAEVFVWVGRLTQLDEKKAALQTTEEFIRSLGRPKSTHIIQLIQGHETNSFKGKFDAWPSASSTPAPDEGRGKVAALLKQQGVGIKGANKSVTVNEEVPPLLEGGGKIEVWCINGSAKTPVPKNDVGKFYSGDCYISLYTYPSHDKKEDYYLCWWIGKDSVEEDQKMASRLATTMCNSLKGRPVLGRIFQGKEPPQFVAIFQPMVVLKGGLSTGYKNYISDKGLNDETYTGDSVALIRISGTTVHTNKAVQVDAVATSLNSNECFIAQSGSSMFTWHGNQSTYEQQQLALKIADFLKPGVAAKHTKEGTESSAFWFAIGGKQSYTSKKVASDVVRDAHLFTYSINK
;
A
#
# COMPACT_ATOMS: atom_id res chain seq x y z
N MET A 1 -30.27 -4.15 -24.83
CA MET A 1 -30.66 -2.92 -25.55
C MET A 1 -29.47 -1.97 -25.46
N SER A 2 -28.60 -1.97 -26.47
CA SER A 2 -27.44 -1.07 -26.51
C SER A 2 -27.94 0.32 -26.90
N SER A 3 -27.89 1.27 -25.98
CA SER A 3 -27.94 2.67 -26.34
C SER A 3 -26.65 2.98 -27.10
N SER A 4 -26.75 3.10 -28.42
CA SER A 4 -25.70 3.72 -29.23
C SER A 4 -25.44 5.11 -28.67
N VAL A 5 -24.26 5.31 -28.07
CA VAL A 5 -23.79 6.63 -27.66
C VAL A 5 -23.47 7.40 -28.94
N LYS A 6 -24.45 8.15 -29.45
CA LYS A 6 -24.24 9.13 -30.52
C LYS A 6 -23.36 10.25 -29.95
N GLY A 7 -22.22 10.54 -30.60
CA GLY A 7 -21.33 11.65 -30.24
C GLY A 7 -19.95 11.25 -29.69
N LEU A 8 -19.42 10.07 -30.05
CA LEU A 8 -18.05 9.69 -29.71
C LEU A 8 -17.05 10.60 -30.42
N GLU A 9 -16.16 11.23 -29.64
CA GLU A 9 -15.00 11.97 -30.14
C GLU A 9 -14.14 11.05 -31.04
N PRO A 10 -13.95 11.35 -32.34
CA PRO A 10 -13.24 10.45 -33.26
C PRO A 10 -11.82 10.09 -32.78
N ALA A 11 -11.15 10.99 -32.06
CA ALA A 11 -9.80 10.79 -31.54
C ALA A 11 -9.67 9.66 -30.52
N PHE A 12 -10.77 9.24 -29.88
CA PHE A 12 -10.77 8.15 -28.90
C PHE A 12 -11.21 6.81 -29.48
N GLN A 13 -11.48 6.76 -30.79
CA GLN A 13 -11.86 5.52 -31.44
C GLN A 13 -10.72 4.49 -31.35
N GLY A 14 -10.99 3.38 -30.65
CA GLY A 14 -10.02 2.30 -30.46
C GLY A 14 -9.12 2.43 -29.22
N ALA A 15 -9.28 3.51 -28.43
CA ALA A 15 -8.54 3.70 -27.19
C ALA A 15 -8.78 2.54 -26.20
N GLY A 16 -7.74 2.13 -25.48
CA GLY A 16 -7.83 1.13 -24.43
C GLY A 16 -7.99 -0.32 -24.92
N GLN A 17 -7.87 -0.59 -26.22
CA GLN A 17 -8.01 -1.96 -26.75
C GLN A 17 -6.75 -2.83 -26.57
N LYS A 18 -5.61 -2.21 -26.27
CA LYS A 18 -4.31 -2.89 -26.11
C LYS A 18 -3.59 -2.37 -24.87
N VAL A 19 -2.81 -3.25 -24.25
CA VAL A 19 -1.92 -2.89 -23.14
C VAL A 19 -0.89 -1.87 -23.62
N GLY A 20 -0.73 -0.79 -22.87
CA GLY A 20 0.21 0.28 -23.21
C GLY A 20 -0.28 1.66 -22.78
N THR A 21 0.51 2.66 -23.15
CA THR A 21 0.22 4.08 -22.92
C THR A 21 -0.25 4.70 -24.24
N GLU A 22 -1.32 5.48 -24.17
CA GLU A 22 -1.84 6.30 -25.28
C GLU A 22 -1.95 7.75 -24.78
N ILE A 23 -1.50 8.72 -25.58
CA ILE A 23 -1.42 10.13 -25.18
C ILE A 23 -2.09 11.01 -26.24
N TRP A 24 -2.87 11.97 -25.78
CA TRP A 24 -3.46 13.02 -26.59
C TRP A 24 -3.07 14.39 -26.02
N ARG A 25 -2.78 15.36 -26.90
CA ARG A 25 -2.60 16.77 -26.56
C ARG A 25 -3.91 17.50 -26.86
N ILE A 26 -4.31 18.43 -26.01
CA ILE A 26 -5.47 19.28 -26.30
C ILE A 26 -5.01 20.40 -27.24
N GLU A 27 -5.57 20.44 -28.45
CA GLU A 27 -5.31 21.49 -29.42
C GLU A 27 -6.65 22.07 -29.88
N ASN A 28 -6.84 23.38 -29.74
CA ASN A 28 -8.10 24.06 -30.10
C ASN A 28 -9.35 23.34 -29.54
N PHE A 29 -9.32 23.01 -28.25
CA PHE A 29 -10.41 22.32 -27.55
C PHE A 29 -10.70 20.87 -28.01
N GLN A 30 -9.81 20.26 -28.79
CA GLN A 30 -9.96 18.89 -29.27
C GLN A 30 -8.75 18.01 -28.89
N PRO A 31 -8.96 16.73 -28.53
CA PRO A 31 -7.87 15.81 -28.27
C PRO A 31 -7.22 15.35 -29.57
N VAL A 32 -5.92 15.60 -29.72
CA VAL A 32 -5.11 15.19 -30.87
C VAL A 32 -4.12 14.10 -30.43
N PRO A 33 -4.11 12.90 -31.04
CA PRO A 33 -3.19 11.83 -30.68
C PRO A 33 -1.72 12.27 -30.85
N LEU A 34 -0.92 12.06 -29.81
CA LEU A 34 0.51 12.39 -29.82
C LEU A 34 1.32 11.26 -30.49
N PRO A 35 2.30 11.56 -31.36
CA PRO A 35 3.21 10.56 -31.89
C PRO A 35 4.03 9.88 -30.78
N LYS A 36 4.30 8.58 -30.91
CA LYS A 36 5.04 7.81 -29.89
C LYS A 36 6.47 8.32 -29.63
N CYS A 37 7.12 8.94 -30.63
CA CYS A 37 8.45 9.54 -30.46
C CYS A 37 8.47 10.73 -29.49
N ASP A 38 7.33 11.40 -29.34
CA ASP A 38 7.15 12.56 -28.48
C ASP A 38 6.58 12.20 -27.11
N TYR A 39 6.39 10.91 -26.81
CA TYR A 39 5.98 10.49 -25.46
C TYR A 39 7.03 10.92 -24.45
N GLY A 40 6.55 11.55 -23.38
CA GLY A 40 7.38 12.16 -22.35
C GLY A 40 7.73 13.63 -22.62
N LYS A 41 7.41 14.21 -23.79
CA LYS A 41 7.55 15.66 -24.04
C LYS A 41 6.21 16.35 -23.72
N PHE A 42 6.22 17.20 -22.70
CA PHE A 42 5.04 17.94 -22.26
C PHE A 42 5.33 19.43 -22.30
N TYR A 43 4.53 20.19 -23.06
CA TYR A 43 4.65 21.63 -23.14
C TYR A 43 3.93 22.30 -21.97
N SER A 44 4.61 23.24 -21.32
CA SER A 44 4.14 23.95 -20.12
C SER A 44 2.88 24.77 -20.37
N GLY A 45 2.66 25.20 -21.61
CA GLY A 45 1.47 25.94 -22.04
C GLY A 45 0.27 25.09 -22.43
N ASP A 46 0.36 23.75 -22.37
CA ASP A 46 -0.68 22.87 -22.89
C ASP A 46 -1.25 21.91 -21.83
N SER A 47 -2.35 21.27 -22.19
CA SER A 47 -2.97 20.19 -21.44
C SER A 47 -2.97 18.88 -22.23
N TYR A 48 -2.81 17.76 -21.51
CA TYR A 48 -2.68 16.43 -22.12
C TYR A 48 -3.59 15.43 -21.42
N ILE A 49 -3.97 14.37 -22.14
CA ILE A 49 -4.67 13.20 -21.62
C ILE A 49 -3.80 11.98 -21.89
N VAL A 50 -3.53 11.19 -20.85
CA VAL A 50 -2.71 9.98 -20.89
C VAL A 50 -3.55 8.81 -20.39
N LEU A 51 -3.85 7.87 -21.27
CA LEU A 51 -4.48 6.60 -20.92
C LEU A 51 -3.40 5.54 -20.74
N GLN A 52 -3.34 4.95 -19.55
CA GLN A 52 -2.59 3.74 -19.29
C GLN A 52 -3.55 2.55 -19.23
N THR A 53 -3.35 1.59 -20.12
CA THR A 53 -4.06 0.31 -20.14
C THR A 53 -3.15 -0.79 -19.64
N THR A 54 -3.59 -1.52 -18.61
CA THR A 54 -2.85 -2.64 -18.04
C THR A 54 -3.66 -3.93 -18.04
N ALA A 55 -2.97 -5.06 -18.23
CA ALA A 55 -3.62 -6.38 -18.22
C ALA A 55 -3.93 -6.80 -16.79
N GLY A 56 -5.20 -7.06 -16.51
CA GLY A 56 -5.68 -7.59 -15.24
C GLY A 56 -5.73 -9.13 -15.21
N LYS A 57 -5.98 -9.68 -14.02
CA LYS A 57 -6.20 -11.12 -13.83
C LYS A 57 -7.51 -11.53 -14.53
N GLY A 58 -7.48 -12.64 -15.28
CA GLY A 58 -8.65 -13.16 -16.00
C GLY A 58 -8.94 -12.49 -17.35
N GLY A 59 -7.97 -11.77 -17.94
CA GLY A 59 -8.09 -11.20 -19.29
C GLY A 59 -8.86 -9.88 -19.38
N ALA A 60 -9.29 -9.30 -18.26
CA ALA A 60 -9.87 -7.96 -18.21
C ALA A 60 -8.77 -6.89 -18.17
N TYR A 61 -9.00 -5.74 -18.81
CA TYR A 61 -8.10 -4.59 -18.70
C TYR A 61 -8.48 -3.69 -17.52
N SER A 62 -7.46 -3.08 -16.92
CA SER A 62 -7.58 -1.93 -16.02
C SER A 62 -7.10 -0.67 -16.71
N TYR A 63 -7.77 0.44 -16.40
CA TYR A 63 -7.50 1.72 -17.03
C TYR A 63 -7.19 2.78 -15.98
N ALA A 64 -6.15 3.54 -16.22
CA ALA A 64 -5.87 4.77 -15.49
C ALA A 64 -5.78 5.91 -16.51
N ILE A 65 -6.61 6.93 -16.36
CA ILE A 65 -6.55 8.13 -17.19
C ILE A 65 -5.94 9.24 -16.36
N HIS A 66 -4.92 9.89 -16.88
CA HIS A 66 -4.27 11.03 -16.26
C HIS A 66 -4.47 12.22 -17.18
N PHE A 67 -5.00 13.33 -16.68
CA PHE A 67 -4.95 14.58 -17.42
C PHE A 67 -3.90 15.47 -16.79
N TRP A 68 -2.88 15.79 -17.58
CA TRP A 68 -1.73 16.56 -17.16
C TRP A 68 -1.94 18.02 -17.56
N LEU A 69 -1.75 18.92 -16.61
CA LEU A 69 -1.95 20.36 -16.76
C LEU A 69 -0.60 21.07 -16.65
N GLY A 70 -0.19 21.72 -17.74
CA GLY A 70 1.00 22.57 -17.76
C GLY A 70 0.84 23.79 -16.85
N LYS A 71 1.95 24.30 -16.32
CA LYS A 71 1.96 25.46 -15.41
C LYS A 71 1.39 26.73 -16.06
N ASP A 72 1.52 26.84 -17.39
CA ASP A 72 1.11 27.97 -18.22
C ASP A 72 -0.13 27.66 -19.08
N THR A 73 -0.78 26.50 -18.89
CA THR A 73 -1.97 26.11 -19.67
C THR A 73 -3.14 27.06 -19.41
N SER A 74 -3.90 27.36 -20.46
CA SER A 74 -5.13 28.16 -20.33
C SER A 74 -6.20 27.42 -19.51
N GLN A 75 -7.08 28.16 -18.80
CA GLN A 75 -8.19 27.54 -18.06
C GLN A 75 -9.14 26.76 -18.96
N ASP A 76 -9.32 27.27 -20.17
CA ASP A 76 -10.14 26.70 -21.23
C ASP A 76 -9.62 25.33 -21.70
N GLU A 77 -8.30 25.20 -21.92
CA GLU A 77 -7.67 23.92 -22.27
C GLU A 77 -7.66 22.94 -21.10
N ALA A 78 -7.39 23.43 -19.89
CA ALA A 78 -7.44 22.60 -18.67
C ALA A 78 -8.85 22.03 -18.44
N GLY A 79 -9.88 22.86 -18.56
CA GLY A 79 -11.28 22.46 -18.48
C GLY A 79 -11.65 21.46 -19.58
N THR A 80 -11.13 21.66 -20.79
CA THR A 80 -11.31 20.71 -21.89
C THR A 80 -10.69 19.36 -21.59
N ALA A 81 -9.45 19.31 -21.07
CA ALA A 81 -8.78 18.07 -20.74
C ALA A 81 -9.56 17.26 -19.68
N ALA A 82 -10.11 17.95 -18.69
CA ALA A 82 -10.99 17.36 -17.67
C ALA A 82 -12.27 16.77 -18.29
N ILE A 83 -12.98 17.54 -19.12
CA ILE A 83 -14.22 17.08 -19.78
C ILE A 83 -13.94 15.88 -20.71
N LYS A 84 -12.89 15.98 -21.53
CA LYS A 84 -12.49 14.93 -22.47
C LYS A 84 -12.02 13.66 -21.77
N THR A 85 -11.46 13.77 -20.57
CA THR A 85 -11.13 12.60 -19.72
C THR A 85 -12.37 11.84 -19.27
N VAL A 86 -13.45 12.55 -18.88
CA VAL A 86 -14.73 11.92 -18.54
C VAL A 86 -15.38 11.25 -19.77
N GLU A 87 -15.27 11.88 -20.94
CA GLU A 87 -15.75 11.31 -22.21
C GLU A 87 -14.97 10.04 -22.58
N LEU A 88 -13.63 10.08 -22.50
CA LEU A 88 -12.77 8.93 -22.75
C LEU A 88 -13.12 7.75 -21.83
N ASP A 89 -13.29 7.99 -20.53
CA ASP A 89 -13.69 6.94 -19.57
C ASP A 89 -15.04 6.32 -19.95
N ALA A 90 -16.02 7.13 -20.35
CA ALA A 90 -17.31 6.63 -20.83
C ALA A 90 -17.15 5.72 -22.08
N THR A 91 -16.22 6.03 -22.99
CA THR A 91 -15.95 5.21 -24.19
C THR A 91 -15.38 3.83 -23.86
N ILE A 92 -14.58 3.71 -22.81
CA ILE A 92 -13.96 2.45 -22.35
C ILE A 92 -14.79 1.73 -21.26
N GLY A 93 -16.04 2.18 -21.07
CA GLY A 93 -17.05 1.51 -20.25
C GLY A 93 -17.18 2.01 -18.81
N GLY A 94 -16.62 3.19 -18.48
CA GLY A 94 -16.75 3.83 -17.17
C GLY A 94 -16.05 3.05 -16.07
N LYS A 95 -14.79 2.68 -16.30
CA LYS A 95 -14.01 1.78 -15.42
C LYS A 95 -12.65 2.36 -15.04
N ALA A 96 -12.28 3.52 -15.57
CA ALA A 96 -10.98 4.10 -15.32
C ALA A 96 -10.92 4.79 -13.96
N VAL A 97 -9.75 4.72 -13.35
CA VAL A 97 -9.38 5.67 -12.30
C VAL A 97 -8.82 6.90 -12.97
N GLN A 98 -9.39 8.08 -12.67
CA GLN A 98 -8.98 9.33 -13.28
C GLN A 98 -8.09 10.11 -12.31
N HIS A 99 -6.99 10.66 -12.81
CA HIS A 99 -5.97 11.34 -12.03
C HIS A 99 -5.72 12.73 -12.60
N ARG A 100 -5.77 13.74 -11.72
CA ARG A 100 -5.33 15.09 -12.05
C ARG A 100 -3.83 15.21 -11.79
N GLU A 101 -3.06 15.51 -12.83
CA GLU A 101 -1.62 15.69 -12.74
C GLU A 101 -1.27 17.15 -13.03
N ILE A 102 -0.54 17.81 -12.14
CA ILE A 102 -0.04 19.17 -12.36
C ILE A 102 1.46 19.11 -12.60
N GLN A 103 1.94 19.91 -13.54
CA GLN A 103 3.37 20.06 -13.79
C GLN A 103 4.17 20.30 -12.50
N GLY A 104 5.15 19.43 -12.24
CA GLY A 104 6.02 19.49 -11.06
C GLY A 104 5.47 18.78 -9.81
N HIS A 105 4.18 18.46 -9.80
CA HIS A 105 3.47 17.78 -8.71
C HIS A 105 2.80 16.50 -9.20
N GLU A 106 3.41 15.83 -10.18
CA GLU A 106 2.86 14.60 -10.73
C GLU A 106 2.98 13.44 -9.74
N SER A 107 1.97 12.55 -9.79
CA SER A 107 1.96 11.32 -9.03
C SER A 107 3.09 10.38 -9.46
N ASP A 108 3.63 9.63 -8.50
CA ASP A 108 4.64 8.61 -8.79
C ASP A 108 4.12 7.54 -9.78
N LYS A 109 2.80 7.35 -9.83
CA LYS A 109 2.14 6.45 -10.79
C LYS A 109 2.30 6.97 -12.21
N PHE A 110 1.91 8.23 -12.46
CA PHE A 110 2.06 8.89 -13.77
C PHE A 110 3.51 8.90 -14.24
N LEU A 111 4.42 9.35 -13.38
CA LEU A 111 5.83 9.44 -13.74
C LEU A 111 6.45 8.07 -14.03
N SER A 112 5.92 6.98 -13.46
CA SER A 112 6.43 5.63 -13.71
C SER A 112 6.21 5.10 -15.13
N TYR A 113 5.36 5.77 -15.93
CA TYR A 113 5.12 5.44 -17.33
C TYR A 113 6.24 5.95 -18.24
N PHE A 114 6.98 6.96 -17.79
CA PHE A 114 7.99 7.65 -18.58
C PHE A 114 9.37 7.33 -18.01
N LYS A 115 10.17 6.56 -18.75
CA LYS A 115 11.55 6.24 -18.37
C LYS A 115 12.54 6.95 -19.31
N PRO A 116 13.56 7.64 -18.77
CA PRO A 116 13.86 7.81 -17.35
C PRO A 116 13.06 8.92 -16.65
N CYS A 117 12.51 9.87 -17.41
CA CYS A 117 11.76 11.02 -16.89
C CYS A 117 10.77 11.58 -17.92
N ILE A 118 9.95 12.54 -17.48
CA ILE A 118 9.24 13.47 -18.37
C ILE A 118 10.13 14.70 -18.64
N MET A 119 9.96 15.31 -19.81
CA MET A 119 10.64 16.52 -20.25
C MET A 119 9.60 17.66 -20.33
N PRO A 120 9.53 18.55 -19.34
CA PRO A 120 8.75 19.78 -19.48
C PRO A 120 9.47 20.72 -20.44
N LEU A 121 8.77 21.13 -21.48
CA LEU A 121 9.22 22.10 -22.48
C LEU A 121 8.47 23.41 -22.26
N GLU A 122 9.08 24.55 -22.57
CA GLU A 122 8.39 25.84 -22.58
C GLU A 122 7.62 26.02 -23.91
N GLY A 123 6.60 26.88 -23.91
CA GLY A 123 5.72 27.08 -25.06
C GLY A 123 4.47 26.18 -25.06
N GLY A 124 3.77 26.13 -26.19
CA GLY A 124 2.51 25.41 -26.37
C GLY A 124 1.82 25.71 -27.71
N VAL A 125 0.61 25.19 -27.90
CA VAL A 125 -0.19 25.37 -29.12
C VAL A 125 -0.50 26.85 -29.37
N ALA A 126 -0.84 27.58 -28.30
CA ALA A 126 -1.20 29.00 -28.35
C ALA A 126 -0.02 29.90 -28.79
N THR A 127 1.22 29.48 -28.52
CA THR A 127 2.44 30.21 -28.92
C THR A 127 2.99 29.78 -30.28
N GLY A 128 2.27 28.91 -31.01
CA GLY A 128 2.60 28.52 -32.38
C GLY A 128 3.47 27.27 -32.51
N PHE A 129 3.85 26.60 -31.41
CA PHE A 129 4.65 25.38 -31.43
C PHE A 129 3.81 24.18 -31.85
N LYS A 130 3.69 23.97 -33.17
CA LYS A 130 2.94 22.87 -33.81
C LYS A 130 3.80 21.84 -34.53
N LYS A 131 5.08 22.11 -34.81
CA LYS A 131 6.06 21.20 -35.46
C LYS A 131 7.49 21.79 -35.40
N PRO A 132 8.55 20.98 -35.54
CA PRO A 132 9.92 21.45 -35.41
C PRO A 132 10.28 22.27 -36.66
N GLU A 133 10.34 23.59 -36.52
CA GLU A 133 11.35 24.35 -37.24
C GLU A 133 12.71 23.79 -36.80
N GLU A 134 13.75 23.84 -37.65
CA GLU A 134 15.11 23.40 -37.25
C GLU A 134 15.50 24.15 -35.97
N GLU A 135 15.32 23.50 -34.80
CA GLU A 135 15.56 24.14 -33.52
C GLU A 135 17.06 24.45 -33.46
N GLU A 136 17.41 25.73 -33.54
CA GLU A 136 18.72 26.17 -33.08
C GLU A 136 18.86 25.65 -31.65
N PHE A 137 19.95 24.91 -31.40
CA PHE A 137 20.17 24.30 -30.10
C PHE A 137 20.18 25.39 -29.02
N GLU A 138 19.22 25.33 -28.11
CA GLU A 138 19.13 26.23 -26.96
C GLU A 138 19.76 25.58 -25.74
N THR A 139 20.63 26.31 -25.05
CA THR A 139 21.21 25.87 -23.78
C THR A 139 20.13 25.86 -22.70
N ARG A 140 19.90 24.69 -22.09
CA ARG A 140 18.84 24.49 -21.10
C ARG A 140 19.42 24.02 -19.77
N LEU A 141 18.95 24.62 -18.68
CA LEU A 141 19.30 24.20 -17.32
C LEU A 141 18.09 23.51 -16.68
N TYR A 142 18.33 22.33 -16.12
CA TYR A 142 17.31 21.55 -15.44
C TYR A 142 17.69 21.32 -13.99
N VAL A 143 16.72 21.36 -13.08
CA VAL A 143 16.84 20.79 -11.75
C VAL A 143 16.24 19.38 -11.76
N CYS A 144 17.00 18.44 -11.23
CA CYS A 144 16.65 17.02 -11.13
C CYS A 144 16.38 16.67 -9.67
N LYS A 145 15.12 16.36 -9.35
CA LYS A 145 14.68 15.97 -8.00
C LYS A 145 14.11 14.55 -8.00
N GLY A 146 14.24 13.85 -6.88
CA GLY A 146 13.55 12.58 -6.64
C GLY A 146 14.48 11.37 -6.57
N LYS A 147 14.25 10.54 -5.54
CA LYS A 147 15.10 9.37 -5.21
C LYS A 147 14.74 8.09 -5.96
N ARG A 148 13.50 7.98 -6.44
CA ARG A 148 12.96 6.77 -7.09
C ARG A 148 12.50 7.07 -8.52
N VAL A 149 11.68 8.10 -8.66
CA VAL A 149 11.22 8.61 -9.94
C VAL A 149 11.72 10.04 -10.07
N VAL A 150 12.28 10.35 -11.25
CA VAL A 150 12.94 11.62 -11.50
C VAL A 150 11.93 12.65 -11.96
N ARG A 151 11.89 13.77 -11.25
CA ARG A 151 11.22 15.00 -11.66
C ARG A 151 12.27 15.93 -12.22
N LEU A 152 12.19 16.18 -13.53
CA LEU A 152 13.02 17.15 -14.21
C LEU A 152 12.21 18.44 -14.36
N LYS A 153 12.77 19.58 -13.96
CA LYS A 153 12.14 20.90 -14.15
C LYS A 153 13.14 21.83 -14.81
N GLN A 154 12.77 22.40 -15.96
CA GLN A 154 13.57 23.46 -16.57
C GLN A 154 13.56 24.70 -15.68
N VAL A 155 14.73 25.28 -15.44
CA VAL A 155 14.94 26.50 -14.67
C VAL A 155 15.71 27.49 -15.53
N PRO A 156 15.64 28.81 -15.24
CA PRO A 156 16.43 29.80 -15.96
C PRO A 156 17.91 29.41 -15.97
N PHE A 157 18.58 29.53 -17.11
CA PHE A 157 20.03 29.35 -17.19
C PHE A 157 20.75 30.52 -16.53
N SER A 158 20.80 30.49 -15.20
CA SER A 158 21.37 31.53 -14.35
C SER A 158 21.99 30.92 -13.11
N ARG A 159 23.07 31.55 -12.61
CA ARG A 159 23.74 31.16 -11.37
C ARG A 159 22.80 31.19 -10.16
N SER A 160 21.81 32.09 -10.16
CA SER A 160 20.81 32.21 -9.09
C SER A 160 19.87 31.01 -9.00
N SER A 161 19.82 30.15 -10.02
CA SER A 161 19.02 28.92 -10.01
C SER A 161 19.71 27.74 -9.34
N LEU A 162 21.05 27.76 -9.27
CA LEU A 162 21.83 26.71 -8.60
C LEU A 162 21.67 26.82 -7.07
N ASN A 163 21.80 25.68 -6.38
CA ASN A 163 21.85 25.61 -4.92
C ASN A 163 22.67 24.40 -4.45
N HIS A 164 22.98 24.36 -3.15
CA HIS A 164 23.81 23.30 -2.56
C HIS A 164 23.03 22.00 -2.29
N ASP A 165 21.70 21.96 -2.44
CA ASP A 165 20.86 20.84 -2.02
C ASP A 165 20.41 19.94 -3.17
N ASP A 166 20.22 20.50 -4.35
CA ASP A 166 19.65 19.82 -5.51
C ASP A 166 20.74 19.40 -6.53
N VAL A 167 20.37 18.52 -7.47
CA VAL A 167 21.22 18.15 -8.63
C VAL A 167 20.71 18.89 -9.86
N PHE A 168 21.61 19.44 -10.65
CA PHE A 168 21.29 20.20 -11.86
C PHE A 168 21.92 19.55 -13.10
N ILE A 169 21.24 19.67 -14.23
CA ILE A 169 21.71 19.20 -15.53
C ILE A 169 21.74 20.40 -16.47
N LEU A 170 22.92 20.79 -16.92
CA LEU A 170 23.12 21.83 -17.93
C LEU A 170 23.36 21.16 -19.28
N ASP A 171 22.37 21.28 -20.16
CA ASP A 171 22.40 20.74 -21.51
C ASP A 171 22.91 21.82 -22.47
N THR A 172 24.11 21.63 -23.01
CA THR A 172 24.74 22.51 -24.02
C THR A 172 24.98 21.73 -25.30
N LYS A 173 25.24 22.43 -26.41
CA LYS A 173 25.37 21.82 -27.74
C LYS A 173 26.44 20.72 -27.81
N ASP A 174 27.56 20.91 -27.11
CA ASP A 174 28.74 20.04 -27.24
C ASP A 174 29.02 19.22 -25.97
N LYS A 175 28.44 19.61 -24.82
CA LYS A 175 28.69 18.97 -23.52
C LYS A 175 27.52 19.09 -22.55
N ILE A 176 27.16 17.99 -21.90
CA ILE A 176 26.17 17.97 -20.82
C ILE A 176 26.89 17.94 -19.49
N TYR A 177 26.56 18.86 -18.59
CA TYR A 177 27.12 18.91 -17.24
C TYR A 177 26.09 18.47 -16.21
N GLN A 178 26.48 17.56 -15.32
CA GLN A 178 25.75 17.25 -14.11
C GLN A 178 26.40 17.98 -12.94
N PHE A 179 25.73 18.99 -12.39
CA PHE A 179 26.17 19.69 -11.19
C PHE A 179 25.51 19.09 -9.94
N ASN A 180 26.31 18.55 -9.03
CA ASN A 180 25.83 17.96 -7.78
C ASN A 180 26.01 18.95 -6.63
N GLY A 181 24.91 19.46 -6.06
CA GLY A 181 24.95 20.22 -4.82
C GLY A 181 25.60 19.41 -3.68
N ALA A 182 26.32 20.08 -2.78
CA ALA A 182 27.07 19.41 -1.71
C ALA A 182 26.20 18.54 -0.79
N ASN A 183 24.94 18.95 -0.56
CA ASN A 183 23.96 18.26 0.28
C ASN A 183 23.04 17.30 -0.50
N SER A 184 23.22 17.18 -1.83
CA SER A 184 22.39 16.29 -2.66
C SER A 184 22.63 14.81 -2.32
N ASN A 185 21.59 13.97 -2.39
CA ASN A 185 21.69 12.57 -2.03
C ASN A 185 22.27 11.70 -3.17
N ILE A 186 23.02 10.64 -2.83
CA ILE A 186 23.66 9.75 -3.80
C ILE A 186 22.68 9.12 -4.80
N GLN A 187 21.45 8.82 -4.37
CA GLN A 187 20.42 8.27 -5.26
C GLN A 187 19.93 9.29 -6.27
N GLU A 188 19.84 10.57 -5.89
CA GLU A 188 19.44 11.66 -6.79
C GLU A 188 20.53 11.91 -7.83
N ARG A 189 21.81 11.89 -7.42
CA ARG A 189 22.96 12.01 -8.33
C ARG A 189 23.00 10.86 -9.35
N ALA A 190 22.77 9.63 -8.91
CA ALA A 190 22.72 8.46 -9.81
C ALA A 190 21.56 8.56 -10.80
N LYS A 191 20.41 9.05 -10.34
CA LYS A 191 19.22 9.26 -11.19
C LYS A 191 19.36 10.41 -12.17
N ALA A 192 20.03 11.50 -11.80
CA ALA A 192 20.39 12.56 -12.72
C ALA A 192 21.29 12.03 -13.84
N LEU A 193 22.22 11.13 -13.54
CA LEU A 193 23.09 10.53 -14.54
C LEU A 193 22.32 9.68 -15.56
N GLU A 194 21.28 8.95 -15.13
CA GLU A 194 20.37 8.25 -16.06
C GLU A 194 19.68 9.23 -17.02
N VAL A 195 19.28 10.41 -16.54
CA VAL A 195 18.70 11.48 -17.38
C VAL A 195 19.75 12.05 -18.34
N VAL A 196 20.97 12.30 -17.88
CA VAL A 196 22.07 12.79 -18.72
C VAL A 196 22.35 11.84 -19.88
N GLN A 197 22.43 10.52 -19.62
CA GLN A 197 22.60 9.53 -20.69
C GLN A 197 21.43 9.55 -21.67
N PHE A 198 20.21 9.67 -21.18
CA PHE A 198 19.04 9.78 -22.04
C PHE A 198 19.06 11.05 -22.92
N LEU A 199 19.46 12.20 -22.37
CA LEU A 199 19.60 13.43 -23.15
C LEU A 199 20.67 13.26 -24.23
N LYS A 200 21.82 12.71 -23.86
CA LYS A 200 22.92 12.40 -24.78
C LYS A 200 22.47 11.51 -25.94
N ASP A 201 21.81 10.40 -25.64
CA ASP A 201 21.41 9.42 -26.66
C ASP A 201 20.28 9.96 -27.55
N LYS A 202 19.31 10.68 -26.96
CA LYS A 202 18.08 11.09 -27.67
C LYS A 202 18.22 12.41 -28.41
N TYR A 203 18.94 13.39 -27.85
CA TYR A 203 19.00 14.75 -28.40
C TYR A 203 20.39 15.12 -28.94
N HIS A 204 21.42 14.32 -28.63
CA HIS A 204 22.80 14.55 -29.10
C HIS A 204 23.38 13.36 -29.85
N GLU A 205 22.54 12.44 -30.32
CA GLU A 205 22.94 11.26 -31.12
C GLU A 205 24.07 10.41 -30.51
N GLY A 206 24.24 10.47 -29.19
CA GLY A 206 25.30 9.75 -28.48
C GLY A 206 26.69 10.39 -28.56
N THR A 207 26.88 11.52 -29.24
CA THR A 207 28.23 12.09 -29.50
C THR A 207 28.65 13.16 -28.49
N CYS A 208 27.73 13.69 -27.70
CA CYS A 208 28.00 14.76 -26.74
C CYS A 208 28.81 14.27 -25.52
N ASN A 209 29.73 15.13 -25.03
CA ASN A 209 30.55 14.85 -23.87
C ASN A 209 29.74 15.00 -22.57
N VAL A 210 30.10 14.26 -21.53
CA VAL A 210 29.43 14.34 -20.21
C VAL A 210 30.46 14.67 -19.15
N ALA A 211 30.17 15.67 -18.33
CA ALA A 211 31.00 16.07 -17.19
C ALA A 211 30.18 16.08 -15.90
N ILE A 212 30.80 15.66 -14.79
CA ILE A 212 30.22 15.72 -13.46
C ILE A 212 30.97 16.79 -12.67
N VAL A 213 30.24 17.76 -12.11
CA VAL A 213 30.79 18.87 -11.34
C VAL A 213 30.23 18.80 -9.93
N ASP A 214 31.08 18.57 -8.95
CA ASP A 214 30.67 18.57 -7.54
C ASP A 214 30.86 19.96 -6.91
N ASP A 215 29.82 20.43 -6.24
CA ASP A 215 29.82 21.67 -5.48
C ASP A 215 30.89 21.68 -4.37
N GLY A 216 31.66 22.76 -4.31
CA GLY A 216 32.79 22.91 -3.39
C GLY A 216 34.09 22.22 -3.82
N ASN A 217 34.08 21.38 -4.87
CA ASN A 217 35.30 20.76 -5.40
C ASN A 217 35.85 21.58 -6.58
N LEU A 218 36.62 22.62 -6.25
CA LEU A 218 37.14 23.57 -7.24
C LEU A 218 38.53 23.22 -7.79
N GLN A 219 39.19 22.19 -7.29
CA GLN A 219 40.67 22.20 -7.31
C GLN A 219 41.40 21.31 -8.32
N THR A 220 40.78 20.50 -9.19
CA THR A 220 41.61 19.64 -10.09
C THR A 220 41.09 19.31 -11.49
N GLU A 221 39.88 19.67 -11.91
CA GLU A 221 39.30 19.16 -13.17
C GLU A 221 38.91 20.28 -14.16
N SER A 222 39.40 20.19 -15.40
CA SER A 222 39.14 21.15 -16.51
C SER A 222 37.65 21.45 -16.67
N ASP A 223 36.82 20.42 -16.51
CA ASP A 223 35.38 20.45 -16.68
C ASP A 223 34.67 21.39 -15.70
N SER A 224 35.16 21.49 -14.46
CA SER A 224 34.60 22.40 -13.45
C SER A 224 34.86 23.86 -13.85
N GLY A 225 36.05 24.16 -14.37
CA GLY A 225 36.40 25.48 -14.88
C GLY A 225 35.52 25.89 -16.07
N GLU A 226 35.38 25.00 -17.05
CA GLU A 226 34.50 25.20 -18.23
C GLU A 226 33.05 25.48 -17.80
N PHE A 227 32.52 24.68 -16.87
CA PHE A 227 31.18 24.89 -16.32
C PHE A 227 31.00 26.28 -15.72
N TRP A 228 31.92 26.73 -14.85
CA TRP A 228 31.80 28.04 -14.21
C TRP A 228 31.96 29.20 -15.19
N VAL A 229 32.77 29.06 -16.24
CA VAL A 229 32.90 30.06 -17.31
C VAL A 229 31.56 30.30 -18.02
N LEU A 230 30.75 29.25 -18.24
CA LEU A 230 29.40 29.37 -18.82
C LEU A 230 28.47 30.24 -17.98
N PHE A 231 28.67 30.30 -16.66
CA PHE A 231 27.92 31.18 -15.75
C PHE A 231 28.60 32.53 -15.50
N GLY A 232 29.63 32.91 -16.27
CA GLY A 232 30.37 34.15 -16.08
C GLY A 232 31.40 34.13 -14.94
N GLY A 233 31.92 32.95 -14.62
CA GLY A 233 32.96 32.72 -13.60
C GLY A 233 32.45 32.18 -12.27
N PHE A 234 33.39 31.74 -11.42
CA PHE A 234 33.09 31.21 -10.09
C PHE A 234 32.64 32.32 -9.14
N ALA A 235 31.51 32.10 -8.47
CA ALA A 235 31.02 32.95 -7.40
C ALA A 235 30.12 32.15 -6.43
N PRO A 236 29.87 32.65 -5.22
CA PRO A 236 29.00 31.98 -4.26
C PRO A 236 27.60 31.70 -4.81
N ILE A 237 27.09 30.50 -4.53
CA ILE A 237 25.73 30.07 -4.87
C ILE A 237 24.78 30.47 -3.73
N SER A 238 23.52 30.74 -4.04
CA SER A 238 22.52 31.12 -3.03
C SER A 238 22.02 29.90 -2.24
N LYS A 239 21.60 30.14 -0.99
CA LYS A 239 20.82 29.15 -0.24
C LYS A 239 19.48 28.90 -0.96
N LYS A 240 19.01 27.67 -0.90
CA LYS A 240 17.70 27.29 -1.47
C LYS A 240 16.60 28.14 -0.84
N VAL A 241 15.85 28.83 -1.69
CA VAL A 241 14.61 29.52 -1.30
C VAL A 241 13.48 28.50 -1.41
N ALA A 242 12.78 28.25 -0.31
CA ALA A 242 11.61 27.38 -0.33
C ALA A 242 10.55 28.00 -1.24
N THR A 243 10.10 27.25 -2.24
CA THR A 243 9.04 27.67 -3.16
C THR A 243 7.71 27.05 -2.78
N GLU A 244 6.59 27.56 -3.31
CA GLU A 244 5.28 26.91 -3.16
C GLU A 244 5.30 25.44 -3.63
N ASP A 245 6.20 25.10 -4.57
CA ASP A 245 6.41 23.74 -5.05
C ASP A 245 7.07 22.80 -4.02
N ASP A 246 7.70 23.34 -2.97
CA ASP A 246 8.33 22.54 -1.91
C ASP A 246 7.38 22.31 -0.70
N VAL A 247 6.15 22.84 -0.75
CA VAL A 247 5.14 22.65 0.31
C VAL A 247 4.57 21.24 0.20
N ILE A 248 4.93 20.38 1.16
CA ILE A 248 4.35 19.03 1.27
C ILE A 248 2.93 19.16 1.84
N PRO A 249 1.90 18.72 1.10
CA PRO A 249 0.54 18.75 1.62
C PRO A 249 0.40 17.89 2.89
N GLU A 250 -0.15 18.46 3.96
CA GLU A 250 -0.38 17.73 5.21
C GLU A 250 -1.52 16.72 5.08
N LYS A 251 -1.35 15.55 5.69
CA LYS A 251 -2.43 14.55 5.80
C LYS A 251 -3.37 14.93 6.93
N THR A 252 -4.67 14.98 6.63
CA THR A 252 -5.71 15.21 7.63
C THR A 252 -6.64 14.00 7.76
N PRO A 253 -7.36 13.84 8.89
CA PRO A 253 -8.42 12.84 8.99
C PRO A 253 -9.42 12.98 7.84
N PRO A 254 -9.93 11.86 7.27
CA PRO A 254 -10.82 11.88 6.13
C PRO A 254 -12.15 12.56 6.48
N LYS A 255 -12.56 13.53 5.65
CA LYS A 255 -13.85 14.21 5.74
C LYS A 255 -14.67 13.97 4.48
N LEU A 256 -15.90 13.47 4.63
CA LEU A 256 -16.78 13.13 3.52
C LEU A 256 -17.78 14.26 3.25
N PHE A 257 -17.99 14.52 1.97
CA PHE A 257 -18.96 15.47 1.46
C PHE A 257 -19.75 14.83 0.31
N SER A 258 -20.98 15.27 0.11
CA SER A 258 -21.81 14.93 -1.06
C SER A 258 -21.81 16.09 -2.04
N ILE A 259 -21.76 15.79 -3.33
CA ILE A 259 -21.85 16.77 -4.41
C ILE A 259 -23.23 16.64 -5.04
N VAL A 260 -24.06 17.68 -4.90
CA VAL A 260 -25.42 17.72 -5.44
C VAL A 260 -25.60 19.04 -6.18
N ALA A 261 -25.93 19.00 -7.47
CA ALA A 261 -26.16 20.18 -8.31
C ALA A 261 -25.05 21.25 -8.20
N GLY A 262 -23.79 20.82 -8.17
CA GLY A 262 -22.63 21.73 -8.07
C GLY A 262 -22.36 22.30 -6.66
N GLN A 263 -23.09 21.84 -5.64
CA GLN A 263 -22.86 22.24 -4.25
C GLN A 263 -22.24 21.10 -3.44
N VAL A 264 -21.27 21.44 -2.58
CA VAL A 264 -20.58 20.49 -1.69
C VAL A 264 -21.18 20.59 -0.29
N ASN A 265 -21.81 19.51 0.17
CA ASN A 265 -22.48 19.44 1.47
C ASN A 265 -21.78 18.42 2.37
N PRO A 266 -21.44 18.77 3.64
CA PRO A 266 -20.80 17.83 4.56
C PRO A 266 -21.71 16.63 4.85
N VAL A 267 -21.10 15.46 5.06
CA VAL A 267 -21.79 14.25 5.48
C VAL A 267 -21.27 13.84 6.84
N ASP A 268 -22.13 13.93 7.86
CA ASP A 268 -21.80 13.56 9.23
C ASP A 268 -21.99 12.04 9.45
N GLY A 269 -21.07 11.41 10.19
CA GLY A 269 -21.17 10.01 10.59
C GLY A 269 -19.88 9.20 10.38
N GLU A 270 -19.90 7.94 10.84
CA GLU A 270 -18.81 6.99 10.62
C GLU A 270 -18.69 6.61 9.14
N LEU A 271 -17.45 6.52 8.62
CA LEU A 271 -17.21 6.25 7.21
C LEU A 271 -17.48 4.78 6.89
N SER A 272 -18.66 4.52 6.32
CA SER A 272 -19.08 3.21 5.84
C SER A 272 -19.45 3.24 4.35
N LYS A 273 -19.23 2.11 3.65
CA LYS A 273 -19.58 1.99 2.21
C LYS A 273 -21.06 2.28 1.92
N SER A 274 -21.95 2.01 2.87
CA SER A 274 -23.40 2.22 2.74
C SER A 274 -23.80 3.68 2.54
N ILE A 275 -22.95 4.63 2.93
CA ILE A 275 -23.21 6.08 2.75
C ILE A 275 -23.09 6.48 1.27
N LEU A 276 -22.34 5.72 0.46
CA LEU A 276 -22.07 6.04 -0.94
C LEU A 276 -23.22 5.55 -1.85
N GLU A 277 -24.17 6.44 -2.14
CA GLU A 277 -25.30 6.17 -3.03
C GLU A 277 -24.85 6.03 -4.49
N ASN A 278 -25.40 5.03 -5.20
CA ASN A 278 -24.97 4.69 -6.56
C ASN A 278 -25.34 5.70 -7.66
N ASN A 279 -26.10 6.74 -7.33
CA ASN A 279 -26.59 7.78 -8.23
C ASN A 279 -26.09 9.19 -7.85
N ARG A 280 -25.09 9.30 -6.96
CA ARG A 280 -24.52 10.57 -6.51
C ARG A 280 -23.01 10.62 -6.64
N CYS A 281 -22.45 11.82 -6.51
CA CYS A 281 -21.02 12.05 -6.37
C CYS A 281 -20.69 12.44 -4.93
N TYR A 282 -19.52 11.99 -4.46
CA TYR A 282 -19.01 12.29 -3.12
C TYR A 282 -17.57 12.75 -3.21
N LEU A 283 -17.16 13.60 -2.27
CA LEU A 283 -15.80 14.09 -2.11
C LEU A 283 -15.27 13.63 -0.76
N LEU A 284 -14.09 13.02 -0.74
CA LEU A 284 -13.39 12.61 0.48
C LEU A 284 -12.08 13.37 0.60
N ASP A 285 -12.04 14.37 1.48
CA ASP A 285 -10.85 15.20 1.73
C ASP A 285 -9.95 14.53 2.79
N CYS A 286 -8.74 14.12 2.40
CA CYS A 286 -7.71 13.58 3.30
C CYS A 286 -6.51 14.55 3.45
N GLY A 287 -6.65 15.82 3.07
CA GLY A 287 -5.61 16.84 3.11
C GLY A 287 -4.68 16.78 1.90
N ALA A 288 -3.76 15.82 1.90
CA ALA A 288 -2.79 15.64 0.82
C ALA A 288 -3.39 15.03 -0.46
N GLU A 289 -4.44 14.24 -0.28
CA GLU A 289 -5.17 13.55 -1.35
C GLU A 289 -6.65 13.80 -1.17
N VAL A 290 -7.35 14.05 -2.28
CA VAL A 290 -8.80 14.23 -2.33
C VAL A 290 -9.35 13.22 -3.31
N PHE A 291 -10.35 12.45 -2.88
CA PHE A 291 -11.02 11.48 -3.74
C PHE A 291 -12.39 11.97 -4.15
N VAL A 292 -12.70 11.91 -5.43
CA VAL A 292 -14.05 12.14 -5.97
C VAL A 292 -14.63 10.79 -6.31
N TRP A 293 -15.57 10.28 -5.51
CA TRP A 293 -16.24 9.03 -5.79
C TRP A 293 -17.53 9.30 -6.56
N VAL A 294 -17.73 8.57 -7.66
CA VAL A 294 -18.83 8.76 -8.60
C VAL A 294 -19.67 7.49 -8.67
N GLY A 295 -20.95 7.62 -8.34
CA GLY A 295 -21.95 6.58 -8.48
C GLY A 295 -22.10 6.11 -9.94
N ARG A 296 -22.32 4.81 -10.13
CA ARG A 296 -22.44 4.25 -11.49
C ARG A 296 -23.64 4.80 -12.26
N LEU A 297 -24.74 5.09 -11.56
CA LEU A 297 -26.00 5.58 -12.11
C LEU A 297 -26.09 7.12 -12.18
N THR A 298 -25.03 7.84 -11.78
CA THR A 298 -24.96 9.29 -11.88
C THR A 298 -25.01 9.75 -13.35
N GLN A 299 -25.67 10.87 -13.63
CA GLN A 299 -25.80 11.41 -14.98
C GLN A 299 -24.47 11.99 -15.50
N LEU A 300 -24.24 11.95 -16.81
CA LEU A 300 -22.96 12.37 -17.40
C LEU A 300 -22.61 13.82 -17.10
N ASP A 301 -23.59 14.72 -17.10
CA ASP A 301 -23.38 16.16 -16.82
C ASP A 301 -22.92 16.37 -15.36
N GLU A 302 -23.48 15.62 -14.41
CA GLU A 302 -23.04 15.65 -13.02
C GLU A 302 -21.63 15.07 -12.85
N LYS A 303 -21.26 14.04 -13.64
CA LYS A 303 -19.89 13.51 -13.65
C LYS A 303 -18.89 14.54 -14.17
N LYS A 304 -19.26 15.28 -15.21
CA LYS A 304 -18.43 16.38 -15.77
C LYS A 304 -18.28 17.52 -14.77
N ALA A 305 -19.35 17.88 -14.05
CA ALA A 305 -19.33 18.97 -13.07
C ALA A 305 -18.64 18.61 -11.75
N ALA A 306 -18.58 17.33 -11.36
CA ALA A 306 -18.06 16.90 -10.06
C ALA A 306 -16.60 17.31 -9.82
N LEU A 307 -15.76 17.19 -10.85
CA LEU A 307 -14.34 17.54 -10.76
C LEU A 307 -14.13 19.05 -10.62
N GLN A 308 -14.83 19.85 -11.43
CA GLN A 308 -14.79 21.31 -11.34
C GLN A 308 -15.28 21.79 -9.96
N THR A 309 -16.41 21.25 -9.49
CA THR A 309 -16.96 21.55 -8.16
C THR A 309 -15.95 21.21 -7.05
N THR A 310 -15.24 20.10 -7.20
CA THR A 310 -14.17 19.69 -6.26
C THR A 310 -13.01 20.68 -6.27
N GLU A 311 -12.54 21.10 -7.44
CA GLU A 311 -11.43 22.07 -7.55
C GLU A 311 -11.77 23.43 -6.94
N GLU A 312 -12.99 23.93 -7.18
CA GLU A 312 -13.48 25.19 -6.60
C GLU A 312 -13.58 25.08 -5.07
N PHE A 313 -14.10 23.96 -4.56
CA PHE A 313 -14.20 23.71 -3.13
C PHE A 313 -12.84 23.62 -2.45
N ILE A 314 -11.91 22.82 -2.99
CA ILE A 314 -10.55 22.67 -2.44
C ILE A 314 -9.79 24.01 -2.44
N ARG A 315 -9.97 24.82 -3.47
CA ARG A 315 -9.42 26.19 -3.54
C ARG A 315 -10.01 27.10 -2.47
N SER A 316 -11.32 27.01 -2.23
CA SER A 316 -12.01 27.80 -1.19
C SER A 316 -11.51 27.48 0.22
N LEU A 317 -11.06 26.24 0.46
CA LEU A 317 -10.43 25.81 1.71
C LEU A 317 -8.96 26.25 1.85
N GLY A 318 -8.39 26.96 0.88
CA GLY A 318 -6.99 27.39 0.90
C GLY A 318 -5.99 26.23 0.79
N ARG A 319 -6.41 25.08 0.26
CA ARG A 319 -5.51 23.94 0.04
C ARG A 319 -4.51 24.28 -1.09
N PRO A 320 -3.27 23.77 -1.04
CA PRO A 320 -2.29 23.97 -2.10
C PRO A 320 -2.81 23.50 -3.46
N LYS A 321 -2.41 24.18 -4.54
CA LYS A 321 -2.75 23.73 -5.91
C LYS A 321 -2.24 22.31 -6.19
N SER A 322 -1.14 21.92 -5.54
CA SER A 322 -0.50 20.59 -5.63
C SER A 322 -1.29 19.45 -4.99
N THR A 323 -2.42 19.71 -4.32
CA THR A 323 -3.28 18.65 -3.78
C THR A 323 -3.71 17.68 -4.88
N HIS A 324 -3.43 16.39 -4.68
CA HIS A 324 -3.77 15.35 -5.65
C HIS A 324 -5.28 15.08 -5.64
N ILE A 325 -5.91 15.15 -6.81
CA ILE A 325 -7.33 14.85 -6.99
C ILE A 325 -7.45 13.55 -7.79
N ILE A 326 -8.11 12.55 -7.21
CA ILE A 326 -8.30 11.22 -7.80
C ILE A 326 -9.80 10.97 -7.91
N GLN A 327 -10.30 10.79 -9.12
CA GLN A 327 -11.70 10.45 -9.35
C GLN A 327 -11.85 8.93 -9.57
N LEU A 328 -12.85 8.36 -8.89
CA LEU A 328 -13.12 6.93 -8.80
C LEU A 328 -14.56 6.65 -9.17
N ILE A 329 -14.80 5.57 -9.91
CA ILE A 329 -16.14 5.08 -10.22
C ILE A 329 -16.49 3.91 -9.30
N GLN A 330 -17.77 3.85 -8.89
CA GLN A 330 -18.32 2.76 -8.11
C GLN A 330 -17.98 1.37 -8.68
N GLY A 331 -17.37 0.54 -7.84
CA GLY A 331 -16.90 -0.81 -8.15
C GLY A 331 -15.47 -0.89 -8.69
N HIS A 332 -14.83 0.25 -8.95
CA HIS A 332 -13.43 0.37 -9.38
C HIS A 332 -12.61 1.20 -8.38
N GLU A 333 -12.99 1.17 -7.11
CA GLU A 333 -12.30 1.93 -6.07
C GLU A 333 -10.90 1.35 -5.78
N THR A 334 -9.93 2.24 -5.59
CA THR A 334 -8.55 1.87 -5.23
C THR A 334 -8.46 1.39 -3.79
N ASN A 335 -7.42 0.61 -3.47
CA ASN A 335 -7.16 0.19 -2.09
C ASN A 335 -6.83 1.39 -1.17
N SER A 336 -6.22 2.45 -1.72
CA SER A 336 -5.96 3.70 -0.99
C SER A 336 -7.25 4.38 -0.53
N PHE A 337 -8.31 4.35 -1.34
CA PHE A 337 -9.63 4.86 -0.99
C PHE A 337 -10.35 3.95 0.00
N LYS A 338 -10.41 2.64 -0.28
CA LYS A 338 -11.07 1.65 0.60
C LYS A 338 -10.48 1.65 2.00
N GLY A 339 -9.17 1.84 2.11
CA GLY A 339 -8.45 1.92 3.38
C GLY A 339 -8.77 3.15 4.25
N LYS A 340 -9.55 4.12 3.75
CA LYS A 340 -10.05 5.28 4.52
C LYS A 340 -11.35 5.01 5.28
N PHE A 341 -11.99 3.86 5.03
CA PHE A 341 -13.25 3.46 5.65
C PHE A 341 -12.99 2.42 6.74
N ASP A 342 -13.77 2.44 7.82
CA ASP A 342 -13.60 1.54 8.96
C ASP A 342 -13.90 0.08 8.60
N ALA A 343 -14.88 -0.11 7.70
CA ALA A 343 -15.22 -1.40 7.13
C ALA A 343 -15.63 -1.27 5.66
N TRP A 344 -14.91 -1.98 4.77
CA TRP A 344 -15.26 -2.09 3.36
C TRP A 344 -15.64 -3.54 3.02
N PRO A 345 -16.89 -3.81 2.62
CA PRO A 345 -17.33 -5.15 2.25
C PRO A 345 -16.44 -5.75 1.15
N SER A 346 -15.85 -6.91 1.42
CA SER A 346 -15.23 -7.77 0.42
C SER A 346 -16.34 -8.37 -0.46
N ALA A 347 -16.80 -7.59 -1.44
CA ALA A 347 -17.64 -8.13 -2.49
C ALA A 347 -16.85 -9.23 -3.23
N SER A 348 -17.56 -10.24 -3.74
CA SER A 348 -17.06 -11.29 -4.63
C SER A 348 -16.56 -10.78 -6.01
N SER A 349 -16.20 -9.50 -6.10
CA SER A 349 -15.60 -8.89 -7.27
C SER A 349 -14.13 -9.30 -7.37
N THR A 350 -13.72 -9.65 -8.58
CA THR A 350 -12.33 -9.90 -8.98
C THR A 350 -11.41 -8.82 -8.39
N PRO A 351 -10.33 -9.20 -7.69
CA PRO A 351 -9.39 -8.21 -7.15
C PRO A 351 -8.86 -7.35 -8.29
N ALA A 352 -8.85 -6.02 -8.08
CA ALA A 352 -8.18 -5.09 -8.99
C ALA A 352 -6.71 -5.53 -9.15
N PRO A 353 -6.13 -5.42 -10.36
CA PRO A 353 -4.76 -5.86 -10.57
C PRO A 353 -3.78 -5.04 -9.75
N ASP A 354 -2.90 -5.79 -9.09
CA ASP A 354 -1.95 -5.33 -8.10
C ASP A 354 -0.64 -4.93 -8.81
N GLU A 355 -0.51 -3.65 -9.17
CA GLU A 355 0.68 -3.11 -9.85
C GLU A 355 1.83 -2.80 -8.86
N GLY A 356 1.56 -2.75 -7.55
CA GLY A 356 2.54 -2.49 -6.50
C GLY A 356 3.40 -3.70 -6.16
N ARG A 357 2.78 -4.90 -6.09
CA ARG A 357 3.48 -6.15 -5.76
C ARG A 357 4.63 -6.47 -6.72
N GLY A 358 4.44 -6.26 -8.02
CA GLY A 358 5.47 -6.55 -9.03
C GLY A 358 6.74 -5.69 -8.89
N LYS A 359 6.59 -4.41 -8.54
CA LYS A 359 7.72 -3.48 -8.37
C LYS A 359 8.49 -3.74 -7.06
N VAL A 360 7.79 -4.06 -5.96
CA VAL A 360 8.42 -4.42 -4.67
C VAL A 360 9.13 -5.77 -4.77
N ALA A 361 8.52 -6.77 -5.41
CA ALA A 361 9.13 -8.09 -5.63
C ALA A 361 10.38 -8.01 -6.54
N ALA A 362 10.35 -7.15 -7.57
CA ALA A 362 11.52 -6.91 -8.42
C ALA A 362 12.67 -6.21 -7.67
N LEU A 363 12.37 -5.25 -6.79
CA LEU A 363 13.33 -4.57 -5.92
C LEU A 363 13.98 -5.53 -4.90
N LEU A 364 13.19 -6.41 -4.28
CA LEU A 364 13.68 -7.44 -3.36
C LEU A 364 14.59 -8.46 -4.06
N LYS A 365 14.30 -8.80 -5.33
CA LYS A 365 15.19 -9.63 -6.17
C LYS A 365 16.50 -8.91 -6.52
N GLN A 366 16.47 -7.61 -6.78
CA GLN A 366 17.68 -6.82 -7.08
C GLN A 366 18.59 -6.63 -5.86
N GLN A 367 18.07 -6.66 -4.64
CA GLN A 367 18.87 -6.56 -3.40
C GLN A 367 19.55 -7.88 -2.97
N GLY A 368 19.52 -8.94 -3.80
CA GLY A 368 20.41 -10.08 -3.61
C GLY A 368 19.89 -11.21 -2.72
N VAL A 369 18.60 -11.55 -2.79
CA VAL A 369 18.15 -12.91 -2.41
C VAL A 369 18.35 -13.81 -3.63
N GLY A 370 19.57 -14.34 -3.76
CA GLY A 370 19.93 -15.23 -4.86
C GLY A 370 19.25 -16.59 -4.75
N ILE A 371 18.14 -16.78 -5.45
CA ILE A 371 17.62 -18.12 -5.75
C ILE A 371 18.14 -18.52 -7.13
N LYS A 372 19.32 -19.14 -7.17
CA LYS A 372 19.76 -19.91 -8.33
C LYS A 372 19.54 -21.40 -8.02
N GLY A 373 18.58 -22.00 -8.74
CA GLY A 373 18.49 -23.44 -8.92
C GLY A 373 17.36 -24.14 -8.18
N ALA A 374 16.15 -24.10 -8.72
CA ALA A 374 15.20 -25.20 -8.57
C ALA A 374 14.32 -25.29 -9.83
N ASN A 375 14.51 -26.36 -10.59
CA ASN A 375 13.67 -26.72 -11.73
C ASN A 375 12.32 -27.28 -11.26
N LYS A 376 11.30 -27.04 -12.10
CA LYS A 376 9.89 -27.51 -12.06
C LYS A 376 8.96 -26.80 -11.08
N SER A 377 8.36 -25.71 -11.60
CA SER A 377 6.91 -25.45 -11.60
C SER A 377 6.12 -26.09 -10.45
N VAL A 378 6.16 -25.45 -9.29
CA VAL A 378 4.99 -25.38 -8.42
C VAL A 378 4.63 -23.91 -8.36
N THR A 379 3.43 -23.57 -8.84
CA THR A 379 2.83 -22.24 -8.65
C THR A 379 2.73 -22.00 -7.15
N VAL A 380 3.73 -21.33 -6.57
CA VAL A 380 3.67 -20.83 -5.21
C VAL A 380 2.59 -19.76 -5.20
N ASN A 381 1.55 -19.98 -4.41
CA ASN A 381 0.55 -18.96 -4.14
C ASN A 381 1.28 -17.81 -3.41
N GLU A 382 1.63 -16.73 -4.12
CA GLU A 382 2.48 -15.62 -3.64
C GLU A 382 1.93 -14.90 -2.38
N GLU A 383 0.70 -15.19 -1.97
CA GLU A 383 0.04 -14.63 -0.78
C GLU A 383 0.50 -15.28 0.53
N VAL A 384 1.09 -16.46 0.47
CA VAL A 384 1.53 -17.21 1.65
C VAL A 384 3.06 -17.19 1.70
N PRO A 385 3.67 -16.55 2.72
CA PRO A 385 5.11 -16.54 2.83
C PRO A 385 5.68 -17.96 2.91
N PRO A 386 6.87 -18.22 2.32
CA PRO A 386 7.49 -19.52 2.43
C PRO A 386 7.66 -19.91 3.91
N LEU A 387 7.39 -21.18 4.21
CA LEU A 387 7.65 -21.74 5.53
C LEU A 387 9.13 -21.56 5.86
N LEU A 388 9.41 -21.20 7.12
CA LEU A 388 10.78 -21.29 7.65
C LEU A 388 11.23 -22.75 7.50
N GLU A 389 12.51 -22.97 7.19
CA GLU A 389 13.03 -24.32 6.92
C GLU A 389 12.64 -25.29 8.04
N GLY A 390 12.05 -26.42 7.67
CA GLY A 390 11.57 -27.42 8.63
C GLY A 390 12.69 -28.00 9.49
N GLY A 391 12.36 -28.40 10.71
CA GLY A 391 13.31 -29.00 11.66
C GLY A 391 13.95 -28.02 12.66
N GLY A 392 13.53 -26.76 12.68
CA GLY A 392 13.98 -25.78 13.67
C GLY A 392 13.52 -26.07 15.10
N LYS A 393 14.30 -25.59 16.08
CA LYS A 393 14.02 -25.68 17.52
C LYS A 393 13.21 -24.47 17.97
N ILE A 394 12.10 -24.70 18.67
CA ILE A 394 11.28 -23.64 19.27
C ILE A 394 11.46 -23.56 20.78
N GLU A 395 11.63 -22.35 21.29
CA GLU A 395 11.70 -22.05 22.71
C GLU A 395 10.73 -20.90 23.03
N VAL A 396 9.86 -21.11 24.01
CA VAL A 396 8.82 -20.14 24.39
C VAL A 396 8.96 -19.82 25.88
N TRP A 397 8.84 -18.54 26.21
CA TRP A 397 8.81 -18.06 27.59
C TRP A 397 7.56 -17.19 27.81
N CYS A 398 6.91 -17.36 28.95
CA CYS A 398 5.87 -16.45 29.43
C CYS A 398 6.51 -15.35 30.29
N ILE A 399 6.06 -14.11 30.14
CA ILE A 399 6.48 -13.00 30.99
C ILE A 399 5.74 -13.07 32.31
N ASN A 400 6.49 -12.96 33.40
CA ASN A 400 5.93 -12.92 34.73
C ASN A 400 6.71 -11.93 35.60
N GLY A 401 6.14 -10.74 35.80
CA GLY A 401 6.80 -9.66 36.54
C GLY A 401 8.04 -9.17 35.80
N SER A 402 9.21 -9.24 36.44
CA SER A 402 10.47 -8.74 35.87
C SER A 402 11.28 -9.78 35.10
N ALA A 403 10.77 -11.01 34.94
CA ALA A 403 11.47 -12.14 34.34
C ALA A 403 10.65 -12.85 33.25
N LYS A 404 11.33 -13.74 32.51
CA LYS A 404 10.72 -14.67 31.54
C LYS A 404 10.85 -16.10 32.06
N THR A 405 9.74 -16.82 32.13
CA THR A 405 9.67 -18.20 32.62
C THR A 405 9.47 -19.16 31.45
N PRO A 406 10.28 -20.22 31.30
CA PRO A 406 10.12 -21.18 30.21
C PRO A 406 8.74 -21.84 30.24
N VAL A 407 8.08 -21.91 29.08
CA VAL A 407 6.80 -22.63 28.93
C VAL A 407 7.10 -24.14 28.83
N PRO A 408 6.38 -25.01 29.57
CA PRO A 408 6.52 -26.45 29.45
C PRO A 408 6.32 -26.93 28.02
N LYS A 409 7.06 -27.97 27.59
CA LYS A 409 7.00 -28.48 26.21
C LYS A 409 5.57 -28.87 25.77
N ASN A 410 4.76 -29.40 26.68
CA ASN A 410 3.38 -29.80 26.41
C ASN A 410 2.39 -28.62 26.29
N ASP A 411 2.82 -27.42 26.68
CA ASP A 411 2.01 -26.20 26.62
C ASP A 411 2.53 -25.22 25.55
N VAL A 412 3.64 -25.54 24.86
CA VAL A 412 4.11 -24.77 23.70
C VAL A 412 3.02 -24.79 22.63
N GLY A 413 2.49 -23.62 22.29
CA GLY A 413 1.34 -23.45 21.40
C GLY A 413 0.07 -22.98 22.11
N LYS A 414 0.01 -23.02 23.46
CA LYS A 414 -1.06 -22.43 24.27
C LYS A 414 -0.68 -21.00 24.67
N PHE A 415 -1.48 -20.04 24.26
CA PHE A 415 -1.29 -18.62 24.56
C PHE A 415 -2.47 -18.11 25.35
N TYR A 416 -2.23 -17.44 26.48
CA TYR A 416 -3.27 -16.85 27.31
C TYR A 416 -3.43 -15.36 27.01
N SER A 417 -4.67 -14.91 26.85
CA SER A 417 -5.00 -13.53 26.43
C SER A 417 -4.54 -12.46 27.44
N GLY A 418 -4.36 -12.84 28.70
CA GLY A 418 -3.86 -12.00 29.79
C GLY A 418 -2.34 -11.96 29.92
N ASP A 419 -1.60 -12.73 29.12
CA ASP A 419 -0.15 -12.88 29.26
C ASP A 419 0.61 -12.34 28.03
N CYS A 420 1.91 -12.14 28.21
CA CYS A 420 2.86 -11.87 27.12
C CYS A 420 3.84 -13.02 26.99
N TYR A 421 4.23 -13.37 25.76
CA TYR A 421 5.16 -14.47 25.48
C TYR A 421 6.30 -14.01 24.61
N ILE A 422 7.48 -14.60 24.79
CA ILE A 422 8.61 -14.50 23.87
C ILE A 422 8.80 -15.87 23.22
N SER A 423 8.88 -15.92 21.89
CA SER A 423 9.11 -17.13 21.11
C SER A 423 10.38 -16.96 20.28
N LEU A 424 11.33 -17.88 20.44
CA LEU A 424 12.54 -17.96 19.63
C LEU A 424 12.48 -19.25 18.83
N TYR A 425 12.49 -19.11 17.51
CA TYR A 425 12.59 -20.23 16.58
C TYR A 425 13.96 -20.20 15.90
N THR A 426 14.75 -21.24 16.12
CA THR A 426 16.09 -21.41 15.55
C THR A 426 16.01 -22.43 14.42
N TYR A 427 16.40 -22.05 13.21
CA TYR A 427 16.30 -22.91 12.03
C TYR A 427 17.61 -22.91 11.24
N PRO A 428 17.93 -24.02 10.53
CA PRO A 428 19.09 -24.06 9.65
C PRO A 428 18.92 -23.04 8.53
N SER A 429 20.02 -22.38 8.17
CA SER A 429 20.12 -21.52 6.99
C SER A 429 20.97 -22.21 5.94
N HIS A 430 20.75 -21.85 4.66
CA HIS A 430 21.45 -22.42 3.50
C HIS A 430 22.99 -22.41 3.62
N ASP A 431 23.56 -21.46 4.39
CA ASP A 431 25.02 -21.28 4.57
C ASP A 431 25.60 -21.98 5.82
N LYS A 432 24.95 -23.03 6.36
CA LYS A 432 25.36 -23.78 7.57
C LYS A 432 25.46 -22.93 8.85
N LYS A 433 24.86 -21.75 8.87
CA LYS A 433 24.66 -20.95 10.09
C LYS A 433 23.21 -21.12 10.54
N GLU A 434 22.98 -21.09 11.86
CA GLU A 434 21.63 -20.96 12.40
C GLU A 434 21.12 -19.54 12.13
N ASP A 435 19.87 -19.44 11.68
CA ASP A 435 19.09 -18.20 11.66
C ASP A 435 18.00 -18.25 12.73
N TYR A 436 17.52 -17.06 13.12
CA TYR A 436 16.67 -16.88 14.28
C TYR A 436 15.43 -16.06 13.92
N TYR A 437 14.27 -16.55 14.31
CA TYR A 437 13.02 -15.79 14.28
C TYR A 437 12.57 -15.56 15.73
N LEU A 438 12.69 -14.31 16.18
CA LEU A 438 12.42 -13.90 17.56
C LEU A 438 11.19 -13.01 17.58
N CYS A 439 10.13 -13.45 18.25
CA CYS A 439 8.91 -12.68 18.37
C CYS A 439 8.51 -12.52 19.84
N TRP A 440 7.85 -11.40 20.17
CA TRP A 440 7.04 -11.34 21.38
C TRP A 440 5.57 -11.12 21.04
N TRP A 441 4.73 -11.97 21.61
CA TRP A 441 3.28 -11.98 21.45
C TRP A 441 2.64 -11.31 22.66
N ILE A 442 1.70 -10.41 22.40
CA ILE A 442 1.00 -9.59 23.39
C ILE A 442 -0.46 -10.01 23.42
N GLY A 443 -0.90 -10.53 24.56
CA GLY A 443 -2.29 -10.85 24.82
C GLY A 443 -3.15 -9.60 24.91
N LYS A 444 -4.39 -9.70 24.43
CA LYS A 444 -5.37 -8.60 24.38
C LYS A 444 -5.67 -8.02 25.77
N ASP A 445 -5.67 -8.87 26.79
CA ASP A 445 -6.01 -8.56 28.17
C ASP A 445 -4.75 -8.48 29.06
N SER A 446 -3.56 -8.45 28.45
CA SER A 446 -2.29 -8.41 29.17
C SER A 446 -1.99 -7.03 29.75
N VAL A 447 -1.34 -7.01 30.91
CA VAL A 447 -1.00 -5.77 31.63
C VAL A 447 0.18 -5.04 30.98
N GLU A 448 0.15 -3.71 31.03
CA GLU A 448 1.14 -2.84 30.35
C GLU A 448 2.59 -3.12 30.80
N GLU A 449 2.78 -3.46 32.08
CA GLU A 449 4.10 -3.76 32.62
C GLU A 449 4.71 -5.04 32.01
N ASP A 450 3.90 -6.09 31.84
CA ASP A 450 4.33 -7.32 31.16
C ASP A 450 4.62 -7.05 29.67
N GLN A 451 3.85 -6.17 29.01
CA GLN A 451 4.08 -5.77 27.61
C GLN A 451 5.42 -5.04 27.44
N LYS A 452 5.71 -4.07 28.32
CA LYS A 452 7.00 -3.35 28.34
C LYS A 452 8.14 -4.31 28.63
N MET A 453 7.95 -5.24 29.56
CA MET A 453 8.94 -6.24 29.91
C MET A 453 9.27 -7.19 28.75
N ALA A 454 8.23 -7.66 28.05
CA ALA A 454 8.38 -8.50 26.85
C ALA A 454 9.25 -7.82 25.79
N SER A 455 8.94 -6.56 25.49
CA SER A 455 9.69 -5.73 24.53
C SER A 455 11.16 -5.57 24.94
N ARG A 456 11.40 -5.23 26.21
CA ARG A 456 12.75 -5.05 26.76
C ARG A 456 13.57 -6.35 26.66
N LEU A 457 13.01 -7.47 27.10
CA LEU A 457 13.69 -8.76 27.09
C LEU A 457 13.92 -9.28 25.68
N ALA A 458 12.95 -9.13 24.77
CA ALA A 458 13.13 -9.49 23.36
C ALA A 458 14.24 -8.67 22.69
N THR A 459 14.32 -7.36 22.99
CA THR A 459 15.40 -6.50 22.49
C THR A 459 16.76 -6.94 23.04
N THR A 460 16.85 -7.24 24.34
CA THR A 460 18.08 -7.77 24.94
C THR A 460 18.51 -9.10 24.31
N MET A 461 17.58 -10.01 24.05
CA MET A 461 17.85 -11.28 23.36
C MET A 461 18.30 -11.08 21.91
N CYS A 462 17.70 -10.12 21.20
CA CYS A 462 18.12 -9.77 19.84
C CYS A 462 19.57 -9.24 19.83
N ASN A 463 19.90 -8.36 20.77
CA ASN A 463 21.24 -7.81 20.93
C ASN A 463 22.27 -8.89 21.31
N SER A 464 21.93 -9.83 22.19
CA SER A 464 22.84 -10.94 22.54
C SER A 464 23.08 -11.88 21.36
N LEU A 465 22.12 -11.97 20.42
CA LEU A 465 22.25 -12.66 19.14
C LEU A 465 22.84 -11.76 18.02
N LYS A 466 23.52 -10.67 18.40
CA LYS A 466 24.22 -9.72 17.51
C LYS A 466 23.30 -9.09 16.46
N GLY A 467 22.02 -8.90 16.77
CA GLY A 467 21.03 -8.32 15.84
C GLY A 467 20.73 -9.18 14.62
N ARG A 468 21.15 -10.46 14.60
CA ARG A 468 20.83 -11.41 13.53
C ARG A 468 19.35 -11.82 13.46
N PRO A 469 18.60 -11.95 14.58
CA PRO A 469 17.23 -12.42 14.50
C PRO A 469 16.32 -11.44 13.75
N VAL A 470 15.40 -11.99 12.96
CA VAL A 470 14.21 -11.24 12.54
C VAL A 470 13.35 -11.03 13.78
N LEU A 471 13.15 -9.77 14.15
CA LEU A 471 12.47 -9.37 15.37
C LEU A 471 11.02 -8.95 15.09
N GLY A 472 10.04 -9.64 15.68
CA GLY A 472 8.61 -9.38 15.47
C GLY A 472 7.84 -9.01 16.74
N ARG A 473 7.05 -7.93 16.67
CA ARG A 473 6.01 -7.63 17.66
C ARG A 473 4.66 -8.12 17.16
N ILE A 474 3.98 -8.94 17.94
CA ILE A 474 2.72 -9.57 17.53
C ILE A 474 1.65 -9.28 18.58
N PHE A 475 0.47 -8.86 18.14
CA PHE A 475 -0.71 -8.73 19.00
C PHE A 475 -1.67 -9.88 18.75
N GLN A 476 -2.36 -10.30 19.80
CA GLN A 476 -3.45 -11.27 19.72
C GLN A 476 -4.45 -10.90 18.62
N GLY A 477 -4.72 -11.84 17.71
CA GLY A 477 -5.65 -11.66 16.59
C GLY A 477 -5.02 -11.04 15.34
N LYS A 478 -3.75 -10.63 15.39
CA LYS A 478 -2.98 -10.10 14.25
C LYS A 478 -1.67 -10.89 14.07
N GLU A 479 -1.72 -12.20 14.30
CA GLU A 479 -0.58 -13.09 14.13
C GLU A 479 -0.21 -13.26 12.65
N PRO A 480 1.07 -13.08 12.28
CA PRO A 480 1.51 -13.29 10.91
C PRO A 480 1.51 -14.78 10.56
N PRO A 481 1.29 -15.15 9.27
CA PRO A 481 1.30 -16.52 8.77
C PRO A 481 2.50 -17.38 9.22
N GLN A 482 3.69 -16.79 9.30
CA GLN A 482 4.91 -17.52 9.72
C GLN A 482 4.89 -17.84 11.22
N PHE A 483 4.36 -16.93 12.05
CA PHE A 483 4.24 -17.17 13.47
C PHE A 483 3.21 -18.26 13.78
N VAL A 484 2.09 -18.30 13.06
CA VAL A 484 1.11 -19.39 13.19
C VAL A 484 1.75 -20.72 12.78
N ALA A 485 2.51 -20.73 11.68
CA ALA A 485 3.12 -21.95 11.15
C ALA A 485 4.11 -22.65 12.10
N ILE A 486 4.85 -21.91 12.93
CA ILE A 486 5.80 -22.51 13.89
C ILE A 486 5.11 -23.22 15.08
N PHE A 487 3.79 -23.02 15.27
CA PHE A 487 2.99 -23.70 16.29
C PHE A 487 1.97 -24.64 15.65
N GLN A 488 2.12 -25.95 15.85
CA GLN A 488 1.25 -26.97 15.25
C GLN A 488 0.67 -27.87 16.36
N PRO A 489 -0.38 -27.44 17.10
CA PRO A 489 -1.27 -26.30 16.82
C PRO A 489 -1.01 -25.02 17.65
N MET A 490 -1.53 -23.88 17.19
CA MET A 490 -1.65 -22.64 17.98
C MET A 490 -3.06 -22.49 18.57
N VAL A 491 -3.16 -22.32 19.89
CA VAL A 491 -4.43 -22.13 20.61
C VAL A 491 -4.34 -20.89 21.49
N VAL A 492 -5.30 -19.98 21.35
CA VAL A 492 -5.43 -18.80 22.20
C VAL A 492 -6.57 -19.00 23.20
N LEU A 493 -6.26 -18.88 24.49
CA LEU A 493 -7.13 -19.15 25.63
C LEU A 493 -7.41 -17.85 26.40
N LYS A 494 -8.51 -17.83 27.15
CA LYS A 494 -8.91 -16.70 27.99
C LYS A 494 -8.12 -16.64 29.30
N GLY A 495 -8.07 -15.43 29.86
CA GLY A 495 -7.34 -15.07 31.07
C GLY A 495 -5.83 -15.18 30.93
N GLY A 496 -5.11 -15.25 32.05
CA GLY A 496 -3.65 -15.24 32.14
C GLY A 496 -3.11 -16.00 33.35
N LEU A 497 -1.82 -16.34 33.32
CA LEU A 497 -1.08 -17.01 34.38
C LEU A 497 -0.05 -16.08 35.04
N SER A 498 0.25 -14.92 34.44
CA SER A 498 1.22 -13.98 35.01
C SER A 498 0.71 -13.41 36.34
N THR A 499 1.63 -13.18 37.28
CA THR A 499 1.32 -12.51 38.55
C THR A 499 0.80 -11.10 38.33
N GLY A 500 1.29 -10.41 37.29
CA GLY A 500 0.80 -9.11 36.86
C GLY A 500 -0.68 -9.14 36.50
N TYR A 501 -1.09 -10.09 35.66
CA TYR A 501 -2.49 -10.30 35.31
C TYR A 501 -3.35 -10.68 36.53
N LYS A 502 -2.87 -11.62 37.36
CA LYS A 502 -3.62 -12.07 38.56
C LYS A 502 -3.82 -10.95 39.58
N ASN A 503 -2.83 -10.10 39.79
CA ASN A 503 -2.97 -8.93 40.65
C ASN A 503 -3.92 -7.92 40.03
N TYR A 504 -3.83 -7.66 38.72
CA TYR A 504 -4.72 -6.73 38.03
C TYR A 504 -6.19 -7.12 38.15
N ILE A 505 -6.55 -8.40 37.94
CA ILE A 505 -7.94 -8.85 38.09
C ILE A 505 -8.41 -8.75 39.54
N SER A 506 -7.54 -9.07 40.50
CA SER A 506 -7.85 -8.99 41.94
C SER A 506 -8.09 -7.53 42.36
N ASP A 507 -7.20 -6.62 41.98
CA ASP A 507 -7.28 -5.20 42.30
C ASP A 507 -8.51 -4.51 41.69
N LYS A 508 -8.98 -5.02 40.55
CA LYS A 508 -10.18 -4.53 39.84
C LYS A 508 -11.46 -5.27 40.24
N GLY A 509 -11.39 -6.31 41.07
CA GLY A 509 -12.54 -7.14 41.43
C GLY A 509 -13.17 -7.87 40.24
N LEU A 510 -12.38 -8.22 39.22
CA LEU A 510 -12.84 -8.92 38.03
C LEU A 510 -12.86 -10.44 38.26
N ASN A 511 -13.75 -11.14 37.55
CA ASN A 511 -13.80 -12.60 37.58
C ASN A 511 -12.59 -13.19 36.85
N ASP A 512 -12.00 -14.23 37.44
CA ASP A 512 -10.90 -14.96 36.82
C ASP A 512 -11.41 -15.92 35.75
N GLU A 513 -11.39 -15.47 34.49
CA GLU A 513 -11.74 -16.29 33.32
C GLU A 513 -10.56 -17.12 32.80
N THR A 514 -9.47 -17.28 33.56
CA THR A 514 -8.33 -18.07 33.13
C THR A 514 -8.75 -19.51 32.84
N TYR A 515 -8.48 -19.95 31.61
CA TYR A 515 -8.74 -21.32 31.20
C TYR A 515 -8.00 -22.32 32.09
N THR A 516 -8.76 -23.32 32.56
CA THR A 516 -8.23 -24.52 33.19
C THR A 516 -8.76 -25.75 32.47
N GLY A 517 -8.07 -26.89 32.59
CA GLY A 517 -8.47 -28.15 31.97
C GLY A 517 -9.85 -28.67 32.42
N ASP A 518 -10.41 -28.12 33.50
CA ASP A 518 -11.74 -28.48 34.02
C ASP A 518 -12.76 -27.34 33.87
N SER A 519 -12.33 -26.17 33.39
CA SER A 519 -13.23 -25.05 33.11
C SER A 519 -14.17 -25.34 31.95
N VAL A 520 -15.31 -24.63 31.96
CA VAL A 520 -16.20 -24.58 30.81
C VAL A 520 -15.56 -23.70 29.74
N ALA A 521 -15.32 -24.26 28.56
CA ALA A 521 -14.68 -23.54 27.46
C ALA A 521 -15.28 -23.95 26.12
N LEU A 522 -15.44 -22.97 25.23
CA LEU A 522 -15.80 -23.20 23.84
C LEU A 522 -14.66 -22.66 22.96
N ILE A 523 -14.13 -23.51 22.08
CA ILE A 523 -12.94 -23.20 21.29
C ILE A 523 -13.29 -23.33 19.82
N ARG A 524 -13.15 -22.23 19.08
CA ARG A 524 -13.46 -22.14 17.65
C ARG A 524 -12.21 -22.43 16.82
N ILE A 525 -12.36 -23.29 15.81
CA ILE A 525 -11.31 -23.58 14.82
C ILE A 525 -11.40 -22.55 13.69
N SER A 526 -10.48 -21.58 13.66
CA SER A 526 -10.56 -20.41 12.77
C SER A 526 -9.86 -20.62 11.42
N GLY A 527 -8.96 -21.61 11.28
CA GLY A 527 -8.33 -21.95 10.00
C GLY A 527 -7.66 -23.32 10.01
N THR A 528 -7.28 -23.81 8.83
CA THR A 528 -6.87 -25.21 8.61
C THR A 528 -5.54 -25.40 7.90
N THR A 529 -5.04 -24.39 7.20
CA THR A 529 -3.74 -24.48 6.54
C THR A 529 -2.63 -24.29 7.56
N VAL A 530 -1.42 -24.77 7.27
CA VAL A 530 -0.26 -24.63 8.16
C VAL A 530 -0.06 -23.17 8.64
N HIS A 531 -0.38 -22.19 7.79
CA HIS A 531 -0.22 -20.77 8.08
C HIS A 531 -1.43 -20.12 8.77
N THR A 532 -2.54 -20.84 8.91
CA THR A 532 -3.80 -20.30 9.46
C THR A 532 -4.44 -21.19 10.51
N ASN A 533 -3.78 -22.28 10.92
CA ASN A 533 -4.30 -23.29 11.86
C ASN A 533 -4.36 -22.78 13.32
N LYS A 534 -5.22 -21.79 13.54
CA LYS A 534 -5.42 -21.16 14.84
C LYS A 534 -6.75 -21.58 15.45
N ALA A 535 -6.73 -21.95 16.72
CA ALA A 535 -7.90 -22.05 17.56
C ALA A 535 -7.98 -20.90 18.56
N VAL A 536 -9.20 -20.45 18.84
CA VAL A 536 -9.45 -19.32 19.76
C VAL A 536 -10.59 -19.69 20.68
N GLN A 537 -10.39 -19.54 21.98
CA GLN A 537 -11.45 -19.65 22.97
C GLN A 537 -12.41 -18.46 22.81
N VAL A 538 -13.69 -18.77 22.65
CA VAL A 538 -14.81 -17.84 22.55
C VAL A 538 -15.72 -17.99 23.77
N ASP A 539 -16.71 -17.12 23.90
CA ASP A 539 -17.70 -17.24 24.97
C ASP A 539 -18.44 -18.57 24.83
N ALA A 540 -18.55 -19.32 25.94
CA ALA A 540 -19.17 -20.64 25.99
C ALA A 540 -20.70 -20.54 26.00
N VAL A 541 -21.24 -19.96 24.93
CA VAL A 541 -22.67 -19.73 24.69
C VAL A 541 -23.06 -20.22 23.29
N ALA A 542 -24.29 -20.69 23.12
CA ALA A 542 -24.77 -21.19 21.83
C ALA A 542 -24.68 -20.16 20.68
N THR A 543 -24.83 -18.86 20.97
CA THR A 543 -24.74 -17.78 19.97
C THR A 543 -23.35 -17.63 19.35
N SER A 544 -22.30 -18.20 19.96
CA SER A 544 -20.94 -18.22 19.44
C SER A 544 -20.72 -19.24 18.31
N LEU A 545 -21.64 -20.20 18.13
CA LEU A 545 -21.54 -21.24 17.10
C LEU A 545 -21.73 -20.67 15.69
N ASN A 546 -21.14 -21.35 14.70
CA ASN A 546 -21.31 -21.04 13.28
C ASN A 546 -21.30 -22.31 12.44
N SER A 547 -22.31 -22.49 11.58
CA SER A 547 -22.44 -23.69 10.73
C SER A 547 -21.26 -23.91 9.77
N ASN A 548 -20.42 -22.91 9.50
CA ASN A 548 -19.24 -23.00 8.63
C ASN A 548 -17.96 -23.49 9.34
N GLU A 549 -18.01 -23.69 10.65
CA GLU A 549 -16.81 -23.93 11.47
C GLU A 549 -16.95 -25.17 12.37
N CYS A 550 -15.82 -25.60 12.93
CA CYS A 550 -15.79 -26.62 13.98
C CYS A 550 -15.50 -25.97 15.33
N PHE A 551 -16.08 -26.52 16.38
CA PHE A 551 -15.91 -26.06 17.75
C PHE A 551 -15.57 -27.23 18.67
N ILE A 552 -14.84 -26.94 19.74
CA ILE A 552 -14.60 -27.86 20.85
C ILE A 552 -15.29 -27.28 22.08
N ALA A 553 -16.22 -28.02 22.67
CA ALA A 553 -16.84 -27.67 23.93
C ALA A 553 -16.29 -28.55 25.04
N GLN A 554 -15.73 -27.92 26.07
CA GLN A 554 -15.22 -28.57 27.27
C GLN A 554 -16.09 -28.18 28.47
N SER A 555 -16.38 -29.15 29.33
CA SER A 555 -17.04 -28.92 30.62
C SER A 555 -16.59 -30.00 31.60
N GLY A 556 -15.71 -29.65 32.54
CA GLY A 556 -15.12 -30.60 33.48
C GLY A 556 -14.42 -31.75 32.76
N SER A 557 -14.80 -32.99 33.04
CA SER A 557 -14.24 -34.19 32.40
C SER A 557 -14.79 -34.51 31.01
N SER A 558 -15.81 -33.78 30.54
CA SER A 558 -16.44 -34.01 29.24
C SER A 558 -15.88 -33.08 28.18
N MET A 559 -15.56 -33.64 27.01
CA MET A 559 -15.10 -32.92 25.83
C MET A 559 -15.95 -33.32 24.63
N PHE A 560 -16.38 -32.35 23.84
CA PHE A 560 -17.22 -32.54 22.65
C PHE A 560 -16.59 -31.84 21.45
N THR A 561 -16.60 -32.47 20.28
CA THR A 561 -16.30 -31.81 19.01
C THR A 561 -17.61 -31.58 18.27
N TRP A 562 -17.96 -30.31 18.06
CA TRP A 562 -19.14 -29.91 17.32
C TRP A 562 -18.75 -29.54 15.88
N HIS A 563 -19.37 -30.20 14.90
CA HIS A 563 -19.07 -30.01 13.48
C HIS A 563 -20.25 -29.32 12.80
N GLY A 564 -20.04 -28.08 12.34
CA GLY A 564 -21.00 -27.37 11.51
C GLY A 564 -21.23 -28.10 10.18
N ASN A 565 -22.44 -28.02 9.65
CA ASN A 565 -22.85 -28.67 8.41
C ASN A 565 -22.08 -28.18 7.18
N GLN A 566 -21.51 -26.97 7.23
CA GLN A 566 -20.68 -26.38 6.18
C GLN A 566 -19.18 -26.41 6.53
N SER A 567 -18.79 -27.10 7.61
CA SER A 567 -17.38 -27.25 8.00
C SER A 567 -16.61 -28.17 7.03
N THR A 568 -15.33 -27.88 6.87
CA THR A 568 -14.42 -28.67 6.01
C THR A 568 -13.86 -29.90 6.76
N TYR A 569 -13.47 -30.94 6.03
CA TYR A 569 -12.88 -32.14 6.63
C TYR A 569 -11.57 -31.81 7.38
N GLU A 570 -10.79 -30.86 6.89
CA GLU A 570 -9.56 -30.39 7.52
C GLU A 570 -9.83 -29.73 8.88
N GLN A 571 -10.91 -28.94 9.01
CA GLN A 571 -11.33 -28.36 10.30
C GLN A 571 -11.68 -29.46 11.31
N GLN A 572 -12.35 -30.51 10.85
CA GLN A 572 -12.78 -31.63 11.70
C GLN A 572 -11.57 -32.40 12.23
N GLN A 573 -10.58 -32.69 11.37
CA GLN A 573 -9.34 -33.35 11.80
C GLN A 573 -8.51 -32.47 12.76
N LEU A 574 -8.46 -31.17 12.51
CA LEU A 574 -7.76 -30.23 13.39
C LEU A 574 -8.46 -30.10 14.75
N ALA A 575 -9.79 -30.11 14.80
CA ALA A 575 -10.55 -30.09 16.05
C ALA A 575 -10.20 -31.27 16.96
N LEU A 576 -10.05 -32.47 16.40
CA LEU A 576 -9.63 -33.67 17.16
C LEU A 576 -8.20 -33.52 17.71
N LYS A 577 -7.26 -33.04 16.90
CA LYS A 577 -5.88 -32.79 17.34
C LYS A 577 -5.81 -31.76 18.47
N ILE A 578 -6.60 -30.69 18.37
CA ILE A 578 -6.64 -29.63 19.39
C ILE A 578 -7.32 -30.14 20.67
N ALA A 579 -8.38 -30.95 20.55
CA ALA A 579 -9.02 -31.56 21.71
C ALA A 579 -8.02 -32.41 22.51
N ASP A 580 -7.25 -33.28 21.83
CA ASP A 580 -6.19 -34.07 22.46
C ASP A 580 -5.06 -33.19 23.03
N PHE A 581 -4.66 -32.13 22.33
CA PHE A 581 -3.65 -31.18 22.82
C PHE A 581 -4.07 -30.43 24.10
N LEU A 582 -5.37 -30.14 24.25
CA LEU A 582 -5.91 -29.45 25.42
C LEU A 582 -6.11 -30.37 26.60
N LYS A 583 -6.62 -31.58 26.36
CA LYS A 583 -6.87 -32.58 27.41
C LYS A 583 -6.47 -33.98 26.94
N PRO A 584 -5.17 -34.32 26.99
CA PRO A 584 -4.65 -35.60 26.51
C PRO A 584 -5.32 -36.79 27.18
N GLY A 585 -5.69 -37.80 26.38
CA GLY A 585 -6.28 -39.05 26.89
C GLY A 585 -7.78 -38.99 27.19
N VAL A 586 -8.45 -37.84 27.04
CA VAL A 586 -9.91 -37.74 27.15
C VAL A 586 -10.53 -37.79 25.75
N ALA A 587 -11.34 -38.83 25.49
CA ALA A 587 -12.01 -38.97 24.21
C ALA A 587 -13.08 -37.88 24.01
N ALA A 588 -12.94 -37.10 22.93
CA ALA A 588 -13.95 -36.11 22.56
C ALA A 588 -15.17 -36.77 21.91
N LYS A 589 -16.37 -36.47 22.42
CA LYS A 589 -17.64 -36.95 21.87
C LYS A 589 -17.99 -36.16 20.61
N HIS A 590 -18.02 -36.86 19.48
CA HIS A 590 -18.42 -36.26 18.22
C HIS A 590 -19.89 -35.85 18.23
N THR A 591 -20.16 -34.61 17.82
CA THR A 591 -21.49 -34.02 17.75
C THR A 591 -21.66 -33.31 16.41
N LYS A 592 -22.64 -33.72 15.60
CA LYS A 592 -22.98 -33.04 14.34
C LYS A 592 -24.02 -31.93 14.59
N GLU A 593 -23.93 -30.84 13.84
CA GLU A 593 -24.95 -29.79 13.84
C GLU A 593 -26.36 -30.37 13.62
N GLY A 594 -27.27 -30.08 14.54
CA GLY A 594 -28.65 -30.58 14.57
C GLY A 594 -28.85 -31.90 15.32
N THR A 595 -27.77 -32.59 15.75
CA THR A 595 -27.85 -33.83 16.53
C THR A 595 -27.28 -33.69 17.94
N GLU A 596 -27.28 -32.47 18.48
CA GLU A 596 -26.62 -32.15 19.75
C GLU A 596 -27.37 -32.73 20.96
N SER A 597 -26.62 -33.37 21.86
CA SER A 597 -27.17 -33.90 23.12
C SER A 597 -27.53 -32.79 24.11
N SER A 598 -28.42 -33.08 25.07
CA SER A 598 -28.71 -32.16 26.19
C SER A 598 -27.45 -31.84 27.01
N ALA A 599 -26.52 -32.80 27.14
CA ALA A 599 -25.24 -32.59 27.83
C ALA A 599 -24.34 -31.59 27.11
N PHE A 600 -24.33 -31.58 25.78
CA PHE A 600 -23.63 -30.56 24.99
C PHE A 600 -24.22 -29.17 25.22
N TRP A 601 -25.55 -29.03 25.09
CA TRP A 601 -26.21 -27.74 25.30
C TRP A 601 -26.01 -27.22 26.72
N PHE A 602 -26.07 -28.10 27.72
CA PHE A 602 -25.80 -27.72 29.11
C PHE A 602 -24.37 -27.18 29.29
N ALA A 603 -23.38 -27.79 28.61
CA ALA A 603 -21.99 -27.36 28.67
C ALA A 603 -21.76 -25.94 28.11
N ILE A 604 -22.61 -25.44 27.22
CA ILE A 604 -22.49 -24.10 26.61
C ILE A 604 -23.65 -23.16 26.98
N GLY A 605 -24.21 -23.33 28.18
CA GLY A 605 -25.19 -22.38 28.73
C GLY A 605 -26.60 -22.47 28.12
N GLY A 606 -26.94 -23.56 27.44
CA GLY A 606 -28.27 -23.84 26.88
C GLY A 606 -28.36 -23.62 25.37
N LYS A 607 -29.50 -24.07 24.79
CA LYS A 607 -29.76 -23.97 23.34
C LYS A 607 -30.33 -22.61 22.97
N GLN A 608 -29.68 -21.93 22.02
CA GLN A 608 -30.14 -20.67 21.43
C GLN A 608 -29.87 -20.67 19.90
N SER A 609 -30.40 -19.68 19.19
CA SER A 609 -30.14 -19.49 17.76
C SER A 609 -28.74 -18.93 17.50
N TYR A 610 -28.10 -19.37 16.42
CA TYR A 610 -26.77 -18.94 15.99
C TYR A 610 -26.71 -18.68 14.49
N THR A 611 -25.61 -18.09 14.00
CA THR A 611 -25.49 -17.64 12.61
C THR A 611 -24.97 -18.73 11.67
N SER A 612 -25.41 -18.70 10.42
CA SER A 612 -24.83 -19.50 9.32
C SER A 612 -24.16 -18.63 8.25
N LYS A 613 -23.97 -17.33 8.53
CA LYS A 613 -23.31 -16.39 7.60
C LYS A 613 -21.80 -16.62 7.61
N LYS A 614 -21.19 -16.59 6.42
CA LYS A 614 -19.75 -16.63 6.24
C LYS A 614 -19.13 -15.33 6.72
N VAL A 615 -18.13 -15.42 7.61
CA VAL A 615 -17.38 -14.25 8.09
C VAL A 615 -16.52 -13.70 6.95
N ALA A 616 -16.62 -12.40 6.70
CA ALA A 616 -15.82 -11.72 5.68
C ALA A 616 -14.33 -11.69 6.10
N SER A 617 -13.42 -11.96 5.17
CA SER A 617 -11.98 -11.82 5.41
C SER A 617 -11.56 -10.36 5.40
N ASP A 618 -10.55 -10.01 6.21
CA ASP A 618 -9.89 -8.69 6.19
C ASP A 618 -9.45 -8.32 4.77
N VAL A 619 -9.62 -7.05 4.40
CA VAL A 619 -9.21 -6.53 3.09
C VAL A 619 -7.68 -6.52 3.02
N VAL A 620 -7.12 -7.27 2.07
CA VAL A 620 -5.67 -7.28 1.81
C VAL A 620 -5.24 -5.89 1.36
N ARG A 621 -4.31 -5.27 2.10
CA ARG A 621 -3.70 -3.99 1.73
C ARG A 621 -2.46 -4.24 0.87
N ASP A 622 -2.21 -3.35 -0.09
CA ASP A 622 -1.04 -3.47 -0.96
C ASP A 622 0.26 -3.24 -0.17
N ALA A 623 1.32 -3.91 -0.59
CA ALA A 623 2.65 -3.69 -0.02
C ALA A 623 3.17 -2.32 -0.47
N HIS A 624 3.57 -1.49 0.49
CA HIS A 624 4.15 -0.18 0.24
C HIS A 624 5.52 -0.08 0.90
N LEU A 625 6.48 0.52 0.19
CA LEU A 625 7.81 0.78 0.72
C LEU A 625 7.94 2.26 1.08
N PHE A 626 8.00 2.57 2.36
CA PHE A 626 8.23 3.92 2.87
C PHE A 626 9.68 4.10 3.29
N THR A 627 10.13 5.36 3.28
CA THR A 627 11.37 5.77 3.94
C THR A 627 10.97 6.68 5.09
N TYR A 628 11.52 6.43 6.28
CA TYR A 628 11.35 7.32 7.43
C TYR A 628 12.71 7.89 7.82
N SER A 629 12.73 9.16 8.21
CA SER A 629 13.90 9.82 8.77
C SER A 629 13.50 10.49 10.07
N ILE A 630 14.26 10.26 11.14
CA ILE A 630 14.11 11.00 12.38
C ILE A 630 15.14 12.11 12.31
N ASN A 631 14.68 13.36 12.20
CA ASN A 631 15.56 14.51 12.45
C ASN A 631 15.94 14.44 13.92
N LYS A 632 17.19 14.05 14.19
CA LYS A 632 17.76 14.11 15.53
C LYS A 632 18.24 15.52 15.82
#